data_AF-A0AAX0B9N3-F1
#
_entry.id   AF-A0AAX0B9N3-F1
#
_cell.length_a   1.000
_cell.length_b   1.000
_cell.length_c   1.000
_cell.angle_alpha   90.00
_cell.angle_beta   90.00
_cell.angle_gamma   90.00
#
_symmetry.space_group_name_H-M   'P 1'
#
loop_
_entity.id
_entity.type
_entity.pdbx_description
1 polymer ?
#
loop_
_entity_poly.entity_id
_entity_poly.type
_entity_poly.pdbx_seq_one_letter_code
_entity_poly.pdbx_strand_id
1 'polypeptide(L)'
;MNPAESTKSSEKGFIIPLTKTFLNEENYMLPHSMKNMVFTFNNNLDNSAVIKQIIDKGKELGMNLEINNFYDSLNTFINDVDIQIRFESVKVLIYTLLSFGVFTLSFIYLINNRKREVGILYSLGASKKNIIFMFCLDMVLIIGLAYLLSIPIYMYFGETVIYFFINDFNIINLGAPFLIMLLISLLSLIIPINNIIKLKPNELIRGR
;
A
#
# COMPACT_ATOMS: atom_id res chain seq x y z
N MET A 1 -3.51 -0.93 -44.97
CA MET A 1 -2.66 -1.55 -43.94
C MET A 1 -3.08 -0.95 -42.60
N ASN A 2 -3.30 -1.80 -41.60
CA ASN A 2 -4.20 -1.61 -40.47
C ASN A 2 -3.77 -0.49 -39.48
N PRO A 3 -4.60 0.53 -39.17
CA PRO A 3 -4.27 1.62 -38.23
C PRO A 3 -4.26 1.21 -36.75
N ALA A 4 -4.55 -0.06 -36.44
CA ALA A 4 -4.55 -0.57 -35.06
C ALA A 4 -3.17 -1.03 -34.55
N GLU A 5 -2.12 -1.07 -35.38
CA GLU A 5 -0.77 -1.49 -34.95
C GLU A 5 0.16 -0.33 -34.57
N SER A 6 -0.13 0.92 -34.98
CA SER A 6 0.71 2.06 -34.61
C SER A 6 0.40 2.65 -33.23
N THR A 7 -0.70 2.22 -32.59
CA THR A 7 -1.14 2.74 -31.28
C THR A 7 -0.41 2.09 -30.10
N LYS A 8 0.33 0.99 -30.31
CA LYS A 8 1.09 0.32 -29.24
C LYS A 8 2.45 0.94 -28.93
N SER A 9 2.95 1.88 -29.75
CA SER A 9 4.25 2.53 -29.55
C SER A 9 4.16 3.97 -29.02
N SER A 10 2.98 4.39 -28.55
CA SER A 10 2.69 5.77 -28.17
C SER A 10 2.22 5.90 -26.72
N GLU A 11 2.72 5.06 -25.81
CA GLU A 11 2.24 5.07 -24.41
C GLU A 11 3.03 5.97 -23.46
N LYS A 12 4.17 6.57 -23.82
CA LYS A 12 4.90 7.50 -22.91
C LYS A 12 5.67 8.63 -23.61
N GLY A 13 5.09 9.26 -24.62
CA GLY A 13 5.67 10.46 -25.25
C GLY A 13 4.57 11.39 -25.73
N PHE A 14 4.42 12.55 -25.08
CA PHE A 14 3.47 13.58 -25.49
C PHE A 14 4.06 14.32 -26.70
N ILE A 15 3.68 13.91 -27.91
CA ILE A 15 4.04 14.63 -29.14
C ILE A 15 2.99 15.73 -29.33
N ILE A 16 3.33 16.98 -29.03
CA ILE A 16 2.48 18.12 -29.37
C ILE A 16 2.83 18.54 -30.80
N PRO A 17 1.91 18.40 -31.78
CA PRO A 17 2.17 18.91 -33.11
C PRO A 17 2.13 20.44 -33.09
N LEU A 18 3.29 21.07 -33.25
CA LEU A 18 3.39 22.52 -33.48
C LEU A 18 2.85 22.84 -34.88
N THR A 19 1.53 23.01 -35.00
CA THR A 19 0.89 23.55 -36.20
C THR A 19 0.95 25.08 -36.14
N LYS A 20 1.10 25.77 -37.28
CA LYS A 20 1.19 27.25 -37.34
C LYS A 20 0.02 27.98 -36.64
N THR A 21 -1.13 27.34 -36.50
CA THR A 21 -2.28 27.84 -35.72
C THR A 21 -2.01 27.92 -34.22
N PHE A 22 -1.20 27.02 -33.66
CA PHE A 22 -0.86 26.96 -32.24
C PHE A 22 0.10 28.08 -31.77
N LEU A 23 0.80 28.71 -32.72
CA LEU A 23 1.72 29.82 -32.47
C LEU A 23 1.03 31.20 -32.51
N ASN A 24 -0.22 31.27 -32.98
CA ASN A 24 -0.91 32.52 -33.29
C ASN A 24 -2.02 32.89 -32.29
N GLU A 25 -2.29 32.06 -31.29
CA GLU A 25 -3.23 32.37 -30.22
C GLU A 25 -2.49 32.97 -29.02
N GLU A 26 -2.50 34.31 -28.95
CA GLU A 26 -1.76 35.15 -27.98
C GLU A 26 -2.09 34.92 -26.49
N ASN A 27 -2.98 34.01 -26.08
CA ASN A 27 -3.59 34.09 -24.74
C ASN A 27 -3.80 32.79 -23.94
N TYR A 28 -3.03 31.73 -24.17
CA TYR A 28 -3.02 30.60 -23.23
C TYR A 28 -1.61 30.12 -22.86
N MET A 29 -1.19 30.45 -21.64
CA MET A 29 -0.33 29.65 -20.73
C MET A 29 0.86 28.87 -21.37
N LEU A 30 1.53 29.45 -22.36
CA LEU A 30 2.73 28.86 -22.98
C LEU A 30 3.88 28.56 -22.00
N PRO A 31 4.19 29.37 -20.96
CA PRO A 31 5.36 29.10 -20.12
C PRO A 31 5.20 27.89 -19.19
N HIS A 32 3.97 27.47 -18.85
CA HIS A 32 3.75 26.28 -18.02
C HIS A 32 3.71 24.98 -18.83
N SER A 33 3.34 25.03 -20.12
CA SER A 33 3.25 23.84 -20.97
C SER A 33 4.56 23.46 -21.65
N MET A 34 5.55 24.38 -21.74
CA MET A 34 6.85 24.14 -22.39
C MET A 34 7.98 23.78 -21.42
N LYS A 35 7.68 23.43 -20.16
CA LYS A 35 8.73 23.10 -19.18
C LYS A 35 9.49 21.80 -19.52
N ASN A 36 8.93 20.94 -20.37
CA ASN A 36 9.42 19.58 -20.63
C ASN A 36 9.65 19.28 -22.12
N MET A 37 10.35 20.16 -22.84
CA MET A 37 10.75 19.84 -24.22
C MET A 37 11.91 18.83 -24.21
N VAL A 38 11.61 17.57 -24.53
CA VAL A 38 12.60 16.48 -24.57
C VAL A 38 13.13 16.35 -26.00
N PHE A 39 14.41 16.65 -26.18
CA PHE A 39 15.10 16.41 -27.45
C PHE A 39 15.83 15.06 -27.37
N THR A 40 15.40 14.09 -28.18
CA THR A 40 16.06 12.79 -28.30
C THR A 40 17.01 12.82 -29.48
N PHE A 41 18.31 12.63 -29.21
CA PHE A 41 19.34 12.55 -30.24
C PHE A 41 19.71 11.09 -30.51
N ASN A 42 19.99 10.76 -31.78
CA ASN A 42 20.43 9.43 -32.18
C ASN A 42 21.86 9.15 -31.67
N ASN A 43 22.11 7.95 -31.13
CA ASN A 43 23.30 7.53 -30.36
C ASN A 43 24.67 7.62 -31.07
N ASN A 44 24.74 8.11 -32.31
CA ASN A 44 25.94 8.10 -33.15
C ASN A 44 26.65 9.47 -33.23
N LEU A 45 26.29 10.43 -32.37
CA LEU A 45 26.85 11.78 -32.37
C LEU A 45 27.53 12.06 -31.02
N ASP A 46 28.64 12.82 -31.05
CA ASP A 46 29.28 13.36 -29.85
C ASP A 46 28.31 14.32 -29.14
N ASN A 47 27.50 13.76 -28.24
CA ASN A 47 26.43 14.47 -27.53
C ASN A 47 26.94 15.73 -26.82
N SER A 48 28.20 15.76 -26.39
CA SER A 48 28.83 16.90 -25.73
C SER A 48 28.96 18.14 -26.62
N ALA A 49 29.24 17.96 -27.92
CA ALA A 49 29.40 19.07 -28.86
C ALA A 49 28.03 19.67 -29.24
N VAL A 50 27.01 18.83 -29.42
CA VAL A 50 25.64 19.25 -29.73
C VAL A 50 25.00 19.98 -28.55
N ILE A 51 25.16 19.45 -27.33
CA ILE A 51 24.69 20.07 -26.09
C ILE A 51 25.30 21.48 -25.93
N LYS A 52 26.61 21.62 -26.19
CA LYS A 52 27.30 22.91 -26.10
C LYS A 52 26.77 23.93 -27.12
N GLN A 53 26.55 23.51 -28.38
CA GLN A 53 25.97 24.38 -29.40
C GLN A 53 24.55 24.84 -29.05
N ILE A 54 23.74 23.98 -28.45
CA ILE A 54 22.38 24.32 -28.01
C ILE A 54 22.44 25.34 -26.86
N ILE A 55 23.34 25.17 -25.88
CA ILE A 55 23.52 26.11 -24.76
C ILE A 55 23.98 27.48 -25.27
N ASP A 56 24.97 27.51 -26.16
CA ASP A 56 25.54 28.76 -26.67
C ASP A 56 24.50 29.55 -27.50
N LYS A 57 23.73 28.85 -28.33
CA LYS A 57 22.64 29.47 -29.10
C LYS A 57 21.44 29.88 -28.25
N GLY A 58 21.17 29.16 -27.16
CA GLY A 58 20.19 29.55 -26.15
C GLY A 58 20.58 30.86 -25.46
N LYS A 59 21.86 30.99 -25.06
CA LYS A 59 22.38 32.22 -24.44
C LYS A 59 22.33 33.42 -25.37
N GLU A 60 22.61 33.24 -26.66
CA GLU A 60 22.50 34.30 -27.68
C GLU A 60 21.05 34.81 -27.84
N LEU A 61 20.08 33.92 -27.66
CA LEU A 61 18.64 34.25 -27.67
C LEU A 61 18.13 34.75 -26.31
N GLY A 62 19.01 34.97 -25.32
CA GLY A 62 18.64 35.40 -23.97
C GLY A 62 17.98 34.32 -23.11
N MET A 63 18.05 33.05 -23.50
CA MET A 63 17.49 31.91 -22.78
C MET A 63 18.58 31.16 -21.99
N ASN A 64 18.39 31.01 -20.68
CA ASN A 64 19.19 30.11 -19.86
C ASN A 64 18.63 28.69 -19.98
N LEU A 65 19.28 27.85 -20.79
CA LEU A 65 18.88 26.46 -20.99
C LEU A 65 19.61 25.54 -20.01
N GLU A 66 18.85 24.88 -19.14
CA GLU A 66 19.35 23.78 -18.29
C GLU A 66 19.14 22.45 -19.03
N ILE A 67 20.22 21.82 -19.49
CA ILE A 67 20.18 20.52 -20.16
C ILE A 67 20.50 19.44 -19.14
N ASN A 68 19.45 18.76 -18.67
CA ASN A 68 19.57 17.63 -17.76
C ASN A 68 19.48 16.33 -18.57
N ASN A 69 20.36 15.37 -18.28
CA ASN A 69 20.27 14.05 -18.89
C ASN A 69 19.00 13.36 -18.40
N PHE A 70 18.14 12.96 -19.35
CA PHE A 70 16.96 12.18 -19.03
C PHE A 70 17.30 10.89 -18.26
N TYR A 71 18.46 10.28 -18.55
CA TYR A 71 18.95 9.11 -17.83
C TYR A 71 19.21 9.39 -16.34
N ASP A 72 19.77 10.55 -16.01
CA ASP A 72 20.04 10.94 -14.62
C ASP A 72 18.73 11.21 -13.87
N SER A 73 17.78 11.91 -14.50
CA SER A 73 16.44 12.12 -13.93
C SER A 73 15.66 10.81 -13.74
N LEU A 74 15.78 9.85 -14.67
CA LEU A 74 15.19 8.52 -14.52
C LEU A 74 15.80 7.76 -13.35
N ASN A 75 17.11 7.79 -13.18
CA ASN A 75 17.77 7.11 -12.07
C ASN A 75 17.40 7.73 -10.72
N THR A 76 17.31 9.06 -10.63
CA THR A 76 16.80 9.72 -9.42
C THR A 76 15.37 9.30 -9.12
N PHE A 77 14.48 9.29 -10.12
CA PHE A 77 13.09 8.87 -9.94
C PHE A 77 12.95 7.40 -9.52
N ILE A 78 13.71 6.49 -10.14
CA ILE A 78 13.71 5.06 -9.77
C ILE A 78 14.21 4.90 -8.32
N ASN A 79 15.29 5.60 -7.95
CA ASN A 79 15.81 5.55 -6.58
C ASN A 79 14.81 6.09 -5.56
N ASP A 80 14.10 7.18 -5.87
CA ASP A 80 13.08 7.74 -4.99
C ASP A 80 11.93 6.75 -4.76
N VAL A 81 11.47 6.07 -5.82
CA VAL A 81 10.45 5.02 -5.73
C VAL A 81 10.94 3.81 -4.92
N ASP A 82 12.17 3.36 -5.13
CA ASP A 82 12.75 2.24 -4.39
C ASP A 82 12.87 2.56 -2.89
N ILE A 83 13.30 3.77 -2.55
CA ILE A 83 13.35 4.25 -1.16
C ILE A 83 11.93 4.22 -0.56
N GLN A 84 10.94 4.72 -1.29
CA GLN A 84 9.55 4.76 -0.83
C GLN A 84 8.97 3.36 -0.58
N ILE A 85 9.19 2.40 -1.50
CA ILE A 85 8.74 1.01 -1.33
C ILE A 85 9.38 0.36 -0.10
N ARG A 86 10.67 0.63 0.16
CA ARG A 86 11.36 0.10 1.36
C ARG A 86 10.77 0.67 2.64
N PHE A 87 10.43 1.96 2.67
CA PHE A 87 9.76 2.57 3.81
C PHE A 87 8.38 1.98 4.07
N GLU A 88 7.55 1.80 3.04
CA GLU A 88 6.22 1.18 3.19
C GLU A 88 6.31 -0.26 3.70
N SER A 89 7.26 -1.04 3.18
CA SER A 89 7.49 -2.43 3.62
C SER A 89 7.79 -2.52 5.12
N VAL A 90 8.62 -1.61 5.64
CA VAL A 90 8.96 -1.56 7.07
C VAL A 90 7.76 -1.15 7.91
N LYS A 91 6.94 -0.18 7.47
CA LYS A 91 5.72 0.22 8.17
C LYS A 91 4.76 -0.97 8.32
N VAL A 92 4.49 -1.69 7.24
CA VAL A 92 3.60 -2.86 7.25
C VAL A 92 4.11 -3.92 8.23
N LEU A 93 5.42 -4.16 8.27
CA LEU A 93 6.02 -5.10 9.21
C LEU A 93 5.82 -4.66 10.67
N ILE A 94 6.01 -3.37 10.97
CA ILE A 94 5.80 -2.83 12.33
C ILE A 94 4.33 -2.96 12.73
N TYR A 95 3.39 -2.58 11.87
CA TYR A 95 1.96 -2.66 12.18
C TYR A 95 1.48 -4.10 12.38
N THR A 96 1.98 -5.06 11.59
CA THR A 96 1.64 -6.47 11.74
C THR A 96 2.14 -7.05 13.07
N LEU A 97 3.37 -6.70 13.48
CA LEU A 97 3.91 -7.08 14.79
C LEU A 97 3.11 -6.48 15.94
N LEU A 98 2.78 -5.18 15.88
CA LEU A 98 1.97 -4.51 16.89
C LEU A 98 0.57 -5.14 17.00
N SER A 99 -0.06 -5.41 15.85
CA SER A 99 -1.39 -6.04 15.80
C SER A 99 -1.38 -7.42 16.46
N PHE A 100 -0.36 -8.24 16.17
CA PHE A 100 -0.21 -9.56 16.80
C PHE A 100 -0.11 -9.47 18.33
N GLY A 101 0.67 -8.50 18.83
CA GLY A 101 0.79 -8.25 20.27
C GLY A 101 -0.54 -7.86 20.91
N VAL A 102 -1.24 -6.88 20.32
CA VAL A 102 -2.54 -6.40 20.81
C VAL A 102 -3.57 -7.52 20.81
N PHE A 103 -3.71 -8.28 19.70
CA PHE A 103 -4.64 -9.40 19.63
C PHE A 103 -4.36 -10.44 20.71
N THR A 104 -3.08 -10.80 20.91
CA THR A 104 -2.70 -11.81 21.89
C THR A 104 -3.11 -11.39 23.29
N LEU A 105 -2.84 -10.13 23.65
CA LEU A 105 -3.24 -9.55 24.94
C LEU A 105 -4.76 -9.51 25.11
N SER A 106 -5.50 -9.04 24.11
CA SER A 106 -6.96 -8.98 24.14
C SER A 106 -7.57 -10.36 24.32
N PHE A 107 -7.05 -11.37 23.63
CA PHE A 107 -7.55 -12.75 23.73
C PHE A 107 -7.18 -13.41 25.06
N ILE A 108 -5.99 -13.17 25.61
CA ILE A 108 -5.65 -13.59 26.97
C ILE A 108 -6.67 -13.06 27.96
N TYR A 109 -6.99 -11.76 27.88
CA TYR A 109 -7.95 -11.14 28.78
C TYR A 109 -9.37 -11.74 28.62
N LEU A 110 -9.85 -11.87 27.39
CA LEU A 110 -11.17 -12.42 27.09
C LEU A 110 -11.33 -13.85 27.63
N ILE A 111 -10.35 -14.72 27.33
CA ILE A 111 -10.45 -16.13 27.74
C ILE A 111 -10.25 -16.25 29.26
N ASN A 112 -9.40 -15.43 29.88
CA ASN A 112 -9.24 -15.39 31.34
C ASN A 112 -10.56 -15.08 32.05
N ASN A 113 -11.33 -14.10 31.56
CA ASN A 113 -12.63 -13.75 32.11
C ASN A 113 -13.67 -14.86 31.93
N ARG A 114 -13.54 -15.67 30.87
CA ARG A 114 -14.42 -16.81 30.57
C ARG A 114 -13.88 -18.16 31.06
N LYS A 115 -12.81 -18.19 31.87
CA LYS A 115 -12.21 -19.43 32.39
C LYS A 115 -13.21 -20.31 33.16
N ARG A 116 -14.06 -19.69 33.99
CA ARG A 116 -15.05 -20.41 34.80
C ARG A 116 -16.09 -21.12 33.94
N GLU A 117 -16.52 -20.47 32.85
CA GLU A 117 -17.44 -21.05 31.86
C GLU A 117 -16.82 -22.29 31.20
N VAL A 118 -15.56 -22.20 30.76
CA VAL A 118 -14.82 -23.33 30.19
C VAL A 118 -14.67 -24.48 31.20
N GLY A 119 -14.42 -24.17 32.47
CA GLY A 119 -14.36 -25.15 33.56
C GLY A 119 -15.68 -25.91 33.77
N ILE A 120 -16.81 -25.21 33.71
CA ILE A 120 -18.15 -25.80 33.81
C ILE A 120 -18.41 -26.69 32.58
N LEU A 121 -18.11 -26.23 31.37
CA LEU A 121 -18.25 -27.01 30.14
C LEU A 121 -17.41 -28.30 30.16
N TYR A 122 -16.18 -28.24 30.67
CA TYR A 122 -15.37 -29.44 30.86
C TYR A 122 -15.95 -30.40 31.89
N SER A 123 -16.56 -29.90 32.97
CA SER A 123 -17.24 -30.77 33.94
C SER A 123 -18.47 -31.47 33.34
N LEU A 124 -19.11 -30.84 32.35
CA LEU A 124 -20.23 -31.39 31.57
C LEU A 124 -19.77 -32.34 30.43
N GLY A 125 -18.45 -32.56 30.28
CA GLY A 125 -17.90 -33.47 29.28
C GLY A 125 -17.66 -32.85 27.90
N ALA A 126 -17.61 -31.51 27.78
CA ALA A 126 -17.31 -30.85 26.51
C ALA A 126 -15.91 -31.23 25.99
N SER A 127 -15.83 -31.56 24.69
CA SER A 127 -14.54 -31.87 24.05
C SER A 127 -13.66 -30.63 23.91
N LYS A 128 -12.34 -30.81 23.93
CA LYS A 128 -11.37 -29.73 23.68
C LYS A 128 -11.61 -29.03 22.34
N LYS A 129 -12.01 -29.79 21.31
CA LYS A 129 -12.30 -29.25 19.97
C LYS A 129 -13.48 -28.29 19.97
N ASN A 130 -14.53 -28.59 20.75
CA ASN A 130 -15.71 -27.74 20.83
C ASN A 130 -15.38 -26.39 21.46
N ILE A 131 -14.53 -26.39 22.50
CA ILE A 131 -14.06 -25.15 23.13
C ILE A 131 -13.23 -24.30 22.16
N ILE A 132 -12.30 -24.92 21.42
CA ILE A 132 -11.50 -24.21 20.40
C ILE A 132 -12.42 -23.59 19.35
N PHE A 133 -13.39 -24.36 18.84
CA PHE A 133 -14.30 -23.89 17.81
C PHE A 133 -15.17 -22.72 18.30
N MET A 134 -15.65 -22.77 19.54
CA MET A 134 -16.41 -21.66 20.15
C MET A 134 -15.60 -20.36 20.15
N PHE A 135 -14.36 -20.40 20.63
CA PHE A 135 -13.50 -19.21 20.63
C PHE A 135 -13.16 -18.73 19.22
N CYS A 136 -12.87 -19.64 18.28
CA CYS A 136 -12.62 -19.25 16.88
C CYS A 136 -13.83 -18.55 16.26
N LEU A 137 -15.05 -19.03 16.52
CA LEU A 137 -16.27 -18.44 15.98
C LEU A 137 -16.53 -17.05 16.59
N ASP A 138 -16.37 -16.91 17.91
CA ASP A 138 -16.46 -15.60 18.58
C ASP A 138 -15.46 -14.60 17.99
N MET A 139 -14.21 -15.02 17.71
CA MET A 139 -13.21 -14.14 17.10
C MET A 139 -13.57 -13.73 15.68
N VAL A 140 -13.97 -14.70 14.83
CA VAL A 140 -14.32 -14.41 13.44
C VAL A 140 -15.52 -13.46 13.36
N LEU A 141 -16.50 -13.60 14.24
CA LEU A 141 -17.63 -12.67 14.32
C LEU A 141 -17.19 -11.25 14.70
N ILE A 142 -16.34 -11.10 15.73
CA ILE A 142 -15.85 -9.78 16.17
C ILE A 142 -15.05 -9.10 15.05
N ILE A 143 -14.14 -9.84 14.40
CA ILE A 143 -13.30 -9.32 13.32
C ILE A 143 -14.14 -8.99 12.08
N GLY A 144 -15.10 -9.83 11.74
CA GLY A 144 -16.03 -9.60 10.63
C GLY A 144 -16.85 -8.33 10.83
N LEU A 145 -17.37 -8.11 12.03
CA LEU A 145 -18.10 -6.89 12.38
C LEU A 145 -17.20 -5.65 12.36
N ALA A 146 -15.99 -5.74 12.90
CA ALA A 146 -15.02 -4.65 12.86
C ALA A 146 -14.64 -4.28 11.42
N TYR A 147 -14.45 -5.27 10.54
CA TYR A 147 -14.17 -5.05 9.13
C TYR A 147 -15.34 -4.36 8.41
N LEU A 148 -16.57 -4.79 8.67
CA LEU A 148 -17.76 -4.20 8.08
C LEU A 148 -17.93 -2.73 8.49
N LEU A 149 -17.58 -2.38 9.73
CA LEU A 149 -17.53 -1.00 10.21
C LEU A 149 -16.36 -0.20 9.63
N SER A 150 -15.26 -0.85 9.28
CA SER A 150 -14.07 -0.21 8.70
C SER A 150 -14.34 0.33 7.28
N ILE A 151 -15.13 -0.37 6.48
CA ILE A 151 -15.44 0.02 5.08
C ILE A 151 -15.98 1.47 4.96
N PRO A 152 -17.06 1.87 5.66
CA PRO A 152 -17.59 3.23 5.54
C PRO A 152 -16.62 4.27 6.10
N ILE A 153 -15.85 3.92 7.13
CA ILE A 153 -14.81 4.80 7.70
C ILE A 153 -13.72 5.05 6.66
N TYR A 154 -13.27 4.01 5.97
CA TYR A 154 -12.28 4.11 4.90
C TYR A 154 -12.79 4.94 3.72
N MET A 155 -14.05 4.80 3.32
CA MET A 155 -14.65 5.63 2.27
C MET A 155 -14.71 7.11 2.66
N TYR A 156 -15.01 7.42 3.93
CA TYR A 156 -15.11 8.80 4.41
C TYR A 156 -13.73 9.46 4.61
N PHE A 157 -12.75 8.72 5.12
CA PHE A 157 -11.40 9.23 5.40
C PHE A 157 -10.38 8.94 4.30
N GLY A 158 -10.83 8.45 3.14
CA GLY A 158 -10.00 7.95 2.05
C GLY A 158 -8.88 8.90 1.63
N GLU A 159 -9.20 10.19 1.46
CA GLU A 159 -8.22 11.20 1.02
C GLU A 159 -7.06 11.38 2.02
N THR A 160 -7.34 11.29 3.33
CA THR A 160 -6.30 11.37 4.36
C THR A 160 -5.48 10.08 4.44
N VAL A 161 -6.11 8.93 4.21
CA VAL A 161 -5.45 7.62 4.25
C VAL A 161 -4.51 7.43 3.05
N ILE A 162 -4.88 7.92 1.87
CA ILE A 162 -4.03 7.88 0.66
C ILE A 162 -2.72 8.67 0.84
N TYR A 163 -2.75 9.76 1.62
CA TYR A 163 -1.52 10.52 1.92
C TYR A 163 -0.54 9.70 2.77
N PHE A 164 -1.05 8.80 3.61
CA PHE A 164 -0.23 7.98 4.52
C PHE A 164 0.22 6.66 3.89
N PHE A 165 -0.59 6.12 2.98
CA PHE A 165 -0.36 4.88 2.24
C PHE A 165 -0.63 5.12 0.76
N ILE A 166 0.37 4.88 -0.09
CA ILE A 166 0.21 4.90 -1.55
C ILE A 166 -0.69 3.73 -1.92
N ASN A 167 -2.00 3.97 -2.00
CA ASN A 167 -2.96 2.91 -2.25
C ASN A 167 -4.09 3.40 -3.13
N ASP A 168 -4.31 2.68 -4.23
CA ASP A 168 -5.47 2.87 -5.09
C ASP A 168 -6.68 2.15 -4.51
N PHE A 169 -7.86 2.75 -4.68
CA PHE A 169 -9.14 2.13 -4.33
C PHE A 169 -9.43 0.95 -5.25
N ASN A 170 -9.03 -0.25 -4.82
CA ASN A 170 -9.32 -1.51 -5.49
C ASN A 170 -9.95 -2.51 -4.53
N ILE A 171 -10.91 -3.31 -5.01
CA ILE A 171 -11.59 -4.35 -4.21
C ILE A 171 -10.59 -5.38 -3.66
N ILE A 172 -9.54 -5.68 -4.43
CA ILE A 172 -8.45 -6.58 -4.02
C ILE A 172 -7.68 -5.99 -2.83
N ASN A 173 -7.45 -4.67 -2.83
CA ASN A 173 -6.74 -3.95 -1.77
C ASN A 173 -7.58 -3.81 -0.49
N LEU A 174 -8.90 -3.99 -0.57
CA LEU A 174 -9.80 -4.10 0.59
C LEU A 174 -9.83 -5.53 1.16
N GLY A 175 -9.79 -6.55 0.31
CA GLY A 175 -9.89 -7.96 0.73
C GLY A 175 -8.60 -8.53 1.31
N ALA A 176 -7.43 -8.17 0.75
CA ALA A 176 -6.16 -8.71 1.19
C ALA A 176 -5.81 -8.39 2.66
N PRO A 177 -5.96 -7.13 3.16
CA PRO A 177 -5.70 -6.81 4.56
C PRO A 177 -6.63 -7.56 5.53
N PHE A 178 -7.89 -7.77 5.14
CA PHE A 178 -8.84 -8.54 5.94
C PHE A 178 -8.39 -9.98 6.13
N LEU A 179 -7.97 -10.66 5.05
CA LEU A 179 -7.46 -12.03 5.12
C LEU A 179 -6.20 -12.13 5.97
N ILE A 180 -5.26 -11.20 5.80
CA ILE A 180 -4.02 -11.14 6.60
C ILE A 180 -4.37 -10.95 8.09
N MET A 181 -5.26 -10.02 8.41
CA MET A 181 -5.67 -9.74 9.79
C MET A 181 -6.38 -10.94 10.43
N LEU A 182 -7.24 -11.62 9.67
CA LEU A 182 -7.91 -12.84 10.09
C LEU A 182 -6.89 -13.96 10.38
N LEU A 183 -5.90 -14.17 9.50
CA LEU A 183 -4.83 -15.15 9.74
C LEU A 183 -3.99 -14.82 10.98
N ILE A 184 -3.58 -13.57 11.15
CA ILE A 184 -2.81 -13.10 12.32
C ILE A 184 -3.59 -13.35 13.61
N SER A 185 -4.90 -13.04 13.62
CA SER A 185 -5.76 -13.26 14.78
C SER A 185 -5.89 -14.75 15.14
N LEU A 186 -6.02 -15.63 14.14
CA LEU A 186 -6.10 -17.07 14.35
C LEU A 186 -4.81 -17.63 14.93
N LEU A 187 -3.66 -17.18 14.42
CA LEU A 187 -2.35 -17.55 14.97
C LEU A 187 -2.19 -17.05 16.41
N SER A 188 -2.61 -15.82 16.68
CA SER A 188 -2.54 -15.21 18.00
C SER A 188 -3.37 -15.97 19.05
N LEU A 189 -4.54 -16.49 18.65
CA LEU A 189 -5.45 -17.24 19.52
C LEU A 189 -4.88 -18.57 20.03
N ILE A 190 -3.95 -19.18 19.30
CA ILE A 190 -3.37 -20.49 19.65
C ILE A 190 -2.70 -20.44 21.03
N ILE A 191 -1.97 -19.36 21.33
CA ILE A 191 -1.21 -19.20 22.58
C ILE A 191 -2.14 -19.23 23.82
N PRO A 192 -3.13 -18.32 23.96
CA PRO A 192 -3.97 -18.29 25.14
C PRO A 192 -4.89 -19.52 25.27
N ILE A 193 -5.40 -20.05 24.16
CA ILE A 193 -6.23 -21.27 24.18
C ILE A 193 -5.43 -22.45 24.72
N ASN A 194 -4.21 -22.66 24.22
CA ASN A 194 -3.39 -23.79 24.64
C ASN A 194 -3.03 -23.72 26.14
N ASN A 195 -2.88 -22.51 26.67
CA ASN A 195 -2.65 -22.31 28.11
C ASN A 195 -3.83 -22.73 28.97
N ILE A 196 -5.06 -22.64 28.47
CA ILE A 196 -6.30 -22.90 29.24
C ILE A 196 -6.78 -24.34 29.04
N ILE A 197 -6.61 -24.90 27.85
CA ILE A 197 -7.00 -26.29 27.55
C ILE A 197 -6.19 -27.33 28.35
N LYS A 198 -4.97 -26.98 28.77
CA LYS A 198 -4.11 -27.84 29.60
C LYS A 198 -4.55 -27.90 31.06
N LEU A 199 -5.36 -26.94 31.53
CA LEU A 199 -5.79 -26.86 32.92
C LEU A 199 -6.91 -27.85 33.22
N LYS A 200 -6.91 -28.37 34.45
CA LYS A 200 -7.97 -29.26 34.93
C LYS A 200 -9.23 -28.47 35.30
N PRO A 201 -10.42 -29.09 35.31
CA PRO A 201 -11.68 -28.40 35.63
C PRO A 201 -11.65 -27.71 36.99
N ASN A 202 -11.05 -28.35 38.00
CA ASN A 202 -10.92 -27.79 39.34
C ASN A 202 -10.03 -26.51 39.37
N GLU A 203 -8.98 -26.46 38.56
CA GLU A 203 -8.09 -25.28 38.44
C GLU A 203 -8.77 -24.13 37.71
N LEU A 204 -9.61 -24.43 36.70
CA LEU A 204 -10.36 -23.44 35.94
C LEU A 204 -11.46 -22.76 36.76
N ILE A 205 -12.12 -23.51 37.65
CA ILE A 205 -13.23 -23.02 38.48
C ILE A 205 -12.71 -22.26 39.70
N ARG A 206 -11.61 -22.71 40.30
CA ARG A 206 -11.17 -22.21 41.60
C ARG A 206 -10.69 -20.76 41.56
N GLY A 207 -10.29 -20.25 40.38
CA GLY A 207 -9.74 -18.91 40.21
C GLY A 207 -8.43 -18.78 40.98
N ARG A 208 -7.32 -18.54 40.29
CA ARG A 208 -6.17 -17.89 40.95
C ARG A 208 -6.35 -16.41 40.81
#